data_AF-A0A662T327-F1
#
_entry.id   AF-A0A662T327-F1
#
_cell.length_a   1.000
_cell.length_b   1.000
_cell.length_c   1.000
_cell.angle_alpha   90.00
_cell.angle_beta   90.00
_cell.angle_gamma   90.00
#
_symmetry.space_group_name_H-M   'P 1'
#
loop_
_entity.id
_entity.type
_entity.pdbx_description
1 polymer ?
#
loop_
_entity_poly.entity_id
_entity_poly.type
_entity_poly.pdbx_seq_one_letter_code
_entity_poly.pdbx_strand_id
1 'polypeptide(L)'
;DEAYNIIKRYWSKEYTQVVRMVALEQLGNFPEKKKEVLDVLGKYAYERNRFIRRGVINAVNKLMFPEGIKVLDIIIDREKMGFVWKPARLVKRKITEAMEKGIEYKKLREELEKIREETRRISERIEAIEHKGL
;
A
#
# COMPACT_ATOMS: atom_id res chain seq x y z
N ASP A 1 17.14 3.70 11.68
CA ASP A 1 16.81 4.94 12.43
C ASP A 1 17.58 6.18 12.00
N GLU A 2 18.91 6.12 11.89
CA GLU A 2 19.75 7.27 11.52
C GLU A 2 19.34 7.91 10.17
N ALA A 3 19.16 7.10 9.12
CA ALA A 3 18.76 7.58 7.81
C ALA A 3 17.41 8.34 7.83
N TYR A 4 16.42 7.84 8.58
CA TYR A 4 15.14 8.52 8.74
C TYR A 4 15.31 9.88 9.42
N ASN A 5 16.12 9.94 10.49
CA ASN A 5 16.41 11.18 11.21
C ASN A 5 17.16 12.21 10.37
N ILE A 6 18.04 11.77 9.48
CA ILE A 6 18.72 12.64 8.52
C ILE A 6 17.70 13.24 7.55
N ILE A 7 16.86 12.40 6.92
CA ILE A 7 15.86 12.85 5.94
C ILE A 7 14.84 13.81 6.57
N LYS A 8 14.51 13.61 7.85
CA LYS A 8 13.61 14.47 8.63
C LYS A 8 13.97 15.94 8.63
N ARG A 9 15.26 16.25 8.57
CA ARG A 9 15.74 17.64 8.52
C ARG A 9 15.35 18.30 7.19
N TYR A 10 15.42 17.55 6.09
CA TYR A 10 15.31 18.09 4.73
C TYR A 10 13.88 18.37 4.26
N TRP A 11 12.82 17.89 4.94
CA TRP A 11 11.44 18.28 4.61
C TRP A 11 10.93 19.52 5.37
N SER A 12 11.79 20.15 6.19
CA SER A 12 11.49 21.42 6.88
C SER A 12 11.24 22.56 5.88
N LYS A 13 10.64 23.66 6.34
CA LYS A 13 10.34 24.82 5.48
C LYS A 13 11.58 25.66 5.11
N GLU A 14 12.73 25.38 5.72
CA GLU A 14 13.99 26.09 5.48
C GLU A 14 14.61 25.70 4.13
N TYR A 15 14.27 24.52 3.62
CA TYR A 15 14.77 24.00 2.35
C TYR A 15 13.85 24.35 1.17
N THR A 16 14.43 24.31 -0.03
CA THR A 16 13.68 24.54 -1.27
C THR A 16 12.60 23.48 -1.46
N GLN A 17 11.54 23.83 -2.21
CA GLN A 17 10.41 22.92 -2.44
C GLN A 17 10.81 21.61 -3.13
N VAL A 18 11.88 21.63 -3.93
CA VAL A 18 12.43 20.45 -4.59
C VAL A 18 13.12 19.53 -3.57
N VAL A 19 13.96 20.07 -2.69
CA VAL A 19 14.61 19.29 -1.62
C VAL A 19 13.56 18.68 -0.70
N ARG A 20 12.56 19.47 -0.31
CA ARG A 20 11.44 18.99 0.51
C ARG A 20 10.64 17.89 -0.16
N MET A 21 10.35 18.02 -1.47
CA MET A 21 9.67 16.99 -2.25
C MET A 21 10.45 15.68 -2.23
N VAL A 22 11.76 15.73 -2.52
CA VAL A 22 12.61 14.54 -2.53
C VAL A 22 12.69 13.92 -1.14
N ALA A 23 12.86 14.72 -0.09
CA ALA A 23 12.88 14.24 1.29
C ALA A 23 11.58 13.53 1.67
N LEU A 24 10.42 14.09 1.32
CA LEU A 24 9.12 13.45 1.55
C LEU A 24 8.97 12.16 0.74
N GLU A 25 9.43 12.13 -0.51
CA GLU A 25 9.42 10.92 -1.33
C GLU A 25 10.26 9.79 -0.71
N GLN A 26 11.41 10.11 -0.11
CA GLN A 26 12.28 9.10 0.53
C GLN A 26 11.63 8.44 1.75
N LEU A 27 10.59 9.04 2.35
CA LEU A 27 9.79 8.37 3.37
C LEU A 27 9.22 7.04 2.89
N GLY A 28 9.03 6.89 1.58
CA GLY A 28 8.56 5.65 0.98
C GLY A 28 9.50 4.45 1.14
N ASN A 29 10.73 4.66 1.62
CA ASN A 29 11.72 3.60 1.86
C ASN A 29 11.74 3.12 3.32
N PHE A 30 10.84 3.59 4.19
CA PHE A 30 10.79 3.23 5.61
C PHE A 30 9.48 2.52 5.98
N PRO A 31 9.18 1.34 5.40
CA PRO A 31 7.94 0.63 5.66
C PRO A 31 7.79 0.19 7.12
N GLU A 32 8.89 -0.04 7.83
CA GLU A 32 8.94 -0.40 9.24
C GLU A 32 8.44 0.72 10.17
N LYS A 33 8.44 1.98 9.69
CA LYS A 33 7.92 3.16 10.40
C LYS A 33 6.55 3.59 9.88
N LYS A 34 5.71 2.61 9.54
CA LYS A 34 4.42 2.83 8.87
C LYS A 34 3.59 3.95 9.49
N LYS A 35 3.44 3.94 10.82
CA LYS A 35 2.60 4.92 11.52
C LYS A 35 3.17 6.34 11.40
N GLU A 36 4.43 6.52 11.77
CA GLU A 36 5.11 7.82 11.73
C GLU A 36 5.18 8.39 10.31
N VAL A 37 5.44 7.53 9.33
CA VAL A 37 5.47 7.91 7.92
C VAL A 37 4.08 8.36 7.46
N LEU A 38 3.03 7.60 7.72
CA LEU A 38 1.67 7.97 7.32
C LEU A 38 1.18 9.26 8.00
N ASP A 39 1.53 9.48 9.27
CA ASP A 39 1.20 10.73 9.98
C ASP A 39 1.86 11.93 9.31
N VAL A 40 3.13 11.82 8.94
CA VAL A 40 3.86 12.88 8.20
C VAL A 40 3.24 13.08 6.82
N LEU A 41 3.02 12.02 6.06
CA LEU A 41 2.45 12.10 4.71
C LEU A 41 1.03 12.71 4.72
N GLY A 42 0.19 12.33 5.67
CA GLY A 42 -1.14 12.90 5.88
C GLY A 42 -1.10 14.39 6.18
N LYS A 43 -0.16 14.84 7.01
CA LYS A 43 0.07 16.27 7.28
C LYS A 43 0.47 17.03 6.01
N TYR A 44 1.44 16.51 5.25
CA TYR A 44 1.96 17.19 4.06
C TYR A 44 1.05 17.06 2.82
N ALA A 45 0.09 16.13 2.81
CA ALA A 45 -0.95 16.06 1.80
C ALA A 45 -1.81 17.34 1.73
N TYR A 46 -1.91 18.09 2.83
CA TYR A 46 -2.67 19.33 2.91
C TYR A 46 -1.92 20.57 2.41
N GLU A 47 -0.63 20.46 2.08
CA GLU A 47 0.17 21.60 1.61
C GLU A 47 -0.28 22.11 0.24
N ARG A 48 -0.30 23.44 0.08
CA ARG A 48 -0.72 24.07 -1.19
C ARG A 48 0.25 23.75 -2.32
N ASN A 49 1.53 23.65 -2.00
CA ASN A 49 2.58 23.47 -2.99
C ASN A 49 2.49 22.10 -3.69
N ARG A 50 2.42 22.11 -5.03
CA ARG A 50 2.28 20.89 -5.84
C ARG A 50 3.47 19.94 -5.74
N PHE A 51 4.69 20.44 -5.55
CA PHE A 51 5.89 19.60 -5.42
C PHE A 51 5.85 18.81 -4.12
N ILE A 52 5.43 19.45 -3.02
CA ILE A 52 5.27 18.80 -1.73
C ILE A 52 4.26 17.65 -1.82
N ARG A 53 3.07 17.91 -2.39
CA ARG A 53 2.07 16.86 -2.61
C ARG A 53 2.55 15.78 -3.57
N ARG A 54 3.38 16.11 -4.57
CA ARG A 54 3.99 15.11 -5.45
C ARG A 54 4.93 14.18 -4.69
N GLY A 55 5.76 14.72 -3.78
CA GLY A 55 6.62 13.92 -2.91
C GLY A 55 5.79 12.95 -2.05
N VAL A 56 4.66 13.44 -1.50
CA VAL A 56 3.71 12.60 -0.75
C VAL A 56 3.15 11.45 -1.60
N ILE A 57 2.66 11.75 -2.81
CA ILE A 57 2.15 10.71 -3.73
C ILE A 57 3.22 9.68 -4.05
N ASN A 58 4.44 10.12 -4.35
CA ASN A 58 5.54 9.23 -4.68
C ASN A 58 5.90 8.31 -3.52
N ALA A 59 5.91 8.82 -2.27
CA ALA A 59 6.13 8.01 -1.08
C ALA A 59 5.03 6.95 -0.90
N VAL A 60 3.75 7.35 -1.01
CA VAL A 60 2.62 6.40 -0.91
C VAL A 60 2.69 5.33 -1.99
N ASN A 61 3.08 5.67 -3.22
CA ASN A 61 3.25 4.71 -4.31
C ASN A 61 4.39 3.70 -4.08
N LYS A 62 5.43 4.07 -3.32
CA LYS A 62 6.49 3.13 -2.93
C LYS A 62 6.01 2.18 -1.83
N LEU A 63 5.33 2.72 -0.81
CA LEU A 63 4.87 1.95 0.34
C LEU A 63 3.72 1.00 0.01
N MET A 64 2.81 1.41 -0.89
CA MET A 64 1.63 0.63 -1.29
C MET A 64 0.71 0.22 -0.14
N PHE A 65 0.76 0.95 0.98
CA PHE A 65 -0.12 0.68 2.12
C PHE A 65 -1.58 1.04 1.82
N PRO A 66 -2.56 0.17 2.15
CA PRO A 66 -3.99 0.48 2.02
C PRO A 66 -4.39 1.79 2.68
N GLU A 67 -3.85 2.10 3.87
CA GLU A 67 -4.15 3.31 4.63
C GLU A 67 -3.64 4.58 3.92
N GLY A 68 -2.68 4.45 3.02
CA GLY A 68 -2.20 5.52 2.13
C GLY A 68 -3.30 6.05 1.20
N ILE A 69 -4.36 5.29 0.94
CA ILE A 69 -5.51 5.76 0.15
C ILE A 69 -6.13 7.01 0.78
N LYS A 70 -6.25 7.08 2.11
CA LYS A 70 -6.80 8.25 2.80
C LYS A 70 -5.93 9.50 2.58
N VAL A 71 -4.61 9.31 2.52
CA VAL A 71 -3.65 10.39 2.21
C VAL A 71 -3.81 10.87 0.77
N LEU A 72 -4.03 9.96 -0.17
CA LEU A 72 -4.25 10.31 -1.58
C LEU A 72 -5.60 11.02 -1.78
N ASP A 73 -6.65 10.64 -1.04
CA ASP A 73 -7.96 11.27 -1.12
C ASP A 73 -7.94 12.74 -0.71
N ILE A 74 -7.20 13.08 0.35
CA ILE A 74 -6.94 14.47 0.74
C ILE A 74 -6.41 15.30 -0.44
N ILE A 75 -5.51 14.72 -1.24
CA ILE A 75 -4.88 15.39 -2.38
C ILE A 75 -5.85 15.50 -3.57
N ILE A 76 -6.62 14.45 -3.83
CA ILE A 76 -7.59 14.39 -4.93
C ILE A 76 -8.70 15.42 -4.71
N ASP A 77 -9.27 15.48 -3.50
CA ASP A 77 -10.44 16.30 -3.20
C ASP A 77 -10.15 17.80 -3.20
N ARG A 78 -8.88 18.18 -2.95
CA ARG A 78 -8.48 19.59 -2.81
C ARG A 78 -7.99 20.23 -4.09
N GLU A 79 -7.66 19.46 -5.11
CA GLU A 79 -6.95 19.96 -6.28
C GLU A 79 -7.89 20.34 -7.43
N LYS A 80 -7.84 21.61 -7.85
CA LYS A 80 -8.63 22.11 -8.97
C LYS A 80 -7.94 21.89 -10.32
N MET A 81 -6.62 21.69 -10.36
CA MET A 81 -5.85 21.50 -11.60
C MET A 81 -5.15 20.13 -11.71
N GLY A 82 -5.15 19.55 -12.91
CA GLY A 82 -4.77 18.16 -13.24
C GLY A 82 -3.43 17.59 -12.78
N PHE A 83 -2.49 18.40 -12.29
CA PHE A 83 -1.09 18.01 -12.14
C PHE A 83 -0.82 17.03 -11.00
N VAL A 84 -1.63 17.07 -9.94
CA VAL A 84 -1.39 16.31 -8.71
C VAL A 84 -2.47 15.25 -8.48
N TRP A 85 -3.74 15.55 -8.75
CA TRP A 85 -4.83 14.57 -8.55
C TRP A 85 -4.78 13.39 -9.52
N LYS A 86 -4.38 13.59 -10.78
CA LYS A 86 -4.27 12.49 -11.76
C LYS A 86 -3.27 11.42 -11.30
N PRO A 87 -2.01 11.78 -10.94
CA PRO A 87 -1.07 10.84 -10.32
C PRO A 87 -1.61 10.21 -9.04
N ALA A 88 -2.22 11.00 -8.13
CA ALA A 88 -2.76 10.47 -6.89
C ALA A 88 -3.84 9.40 -7.14
N ARG A 89 -4.76 9.66 -8.07
CA ARG A 89 -5.81 8.72 -8.48
C ARG A 89 -5.24 7.45 -9.10
N LEU A 90 -4.19 7.56 -9.91
CA LEU A 90 -3.51 6.39 -10.48
C LEU A 90 -2.91 5.50 -9.39
N VAL A 91 -2.23 6.11 -8.41
CA VAL A 91 -1.65 5.37 -7.28
C VAL A 91 -2.74 4.76 -6.40
N LYS A 92 -3.83 5.50 -6.13
CA LYS A 92 -4.99 4.98 -5.40
C LYS A 92 -5.54 3.73 -6.08
N ARG A 93 -5.78 3.80 -7.40
CA ARG A 93 -6.24 2.66 -8.20
C ARG A 93 -5.28 1.47 -8.09
N LYS A 94 -3.97 1.71 -8.21
CA LYS A 94 -2.95 0.66 -8.08
C LYS A 94 -3.00 -0.04 -6.71
N ILE A 95 -3.21 0.72 -5.63
CA ILE A 95 -3.35 0.14 -4.27
C ILE A 95 -4.64 -0.68 -4.17
N THR A 96 -5.76 -0.15 -4.65
CA THR A 96 -7.05 -0.87 -4.65
C THR A 96 -6.96 -2.19 -5.42
N GLU A 97 -6.42 -2.18 -6.65
CA GLU A 97 -6.24 -3.38 -7.46
C GLU A 97 -5.32 -4.41 -6.78
N ALA A 98 -4.28 -3.95 -6.08
CA ALA A 98 -3.39 -4.85 -5.33
C ALA A 98 -4.11 -5.52 -4.14
N MET A 99 -5.01 -4.80 -3.46
CA MET A 99 -5.83 -5.36 -2.38
C MET A 99 -6.83 -6.39 -2.92
N GLU A 100 -7.50 -6.09 -4.03
CA GLU A 100 -8.46 -6.99 -4.67
C GLU A 100 -7.81 -8.31 -5.08
N LYS A 101 -6.64 -8.25 -5.74
CA LYS A 101 -5.85 -9.45 -6.08
C LYS A 101 -5.44 -10.26 -4.87
N GLY A 102 -5.08 -9.60 -3.76
CA GLY A 102 -4.76 -10.28 -2.50
C GLY A 102 -5.95 -11.03 -1.91
N ILE A 103 -7.15 -10.43 -1.96
CA ILE A 103 -8.40 -11.06 -1.52
C ILE A 103 -8.75 -12.25 -2.41
N GLU A 104 -8.62 -12.09 -3.73
CA GLU A 104 -8.88 -13.15 -4.71
C GLU A 104 -7.93 -14.34 -4.50
N TYR A 105 -6.63 -14.09 -4.34
CA TYR A 105 -5.65 -15.13 -4.06
C TYR A 105 -5.95 -15.89 -2.75
N LYS A 106 -6.40 -15.18 -1.72
CA LYS A 106 -6.79 -15.80 -0.45
C LYS A 106 -7.97 -16.76 -0.64
N LYS A 107 -9.02 -16.34 -1.36
CA LYS A 107 -10.18 -17.19 -1.66
C LYS A 107 -9.78 -18.42 -2.46
N LEU A 108 -8.96 -18.25 -3.50
CA LEU A 108 -8.48 -19.36 -4.32
C LEU A 108 -7.70 -20.39 -3.49
N ARG A 109 -6.87 -19.93 -2.54
CA ARG A 109 -6.15 -20.82 -1.61
C ARG A 109 -7.12 -21.60 -0.72
N GLU A 110 -8.12 -20.94 -0.15
CA GLU A 110 -9.14 -21.60 0.70
C GLU A 110 -9.93 -22.65 -0.09
N GLU A 111 -10.27 -22.37 -1.35
CA GLU A 111 -10.93 -23.35 -2.24
C GLU A 111 -10.02 -24.56 -2.54
N LEU A 112 -8.73 -24.33 -2.81
CA LEU A 112 -7.77 -25.42 -3.02
C LEU A 112 -7.59 -26.29 -1.77
N GLU A 113 -7.59 -25.68 -0.58
CA GLU A 113 -7.51 -26.41 0.69
C GLU A 113 -8.74 -27.29 0.91
N LYS A 114 -9.95 -26.79 0.61
CA LYS A 114 -11.17 -27.61 0.66
C LYS A 114 -11.11 -28.80 -0.29
N ILE A 115 -10.70 -28.59 -1.54
CA ILE A 115 -10.59 -29.67 -2.54
C ILE A 115 -9.60 -30.74 -2.07
N ARG A 116 -8.45 -30.33 -1.50
CA ARG A 116 -7.45 -31.26 -0.95
C ARG A 116 -8.02 -32.08 0.21
N GLU A 117 -8.78 -31.45 1.10
CA GLU A 117 -9.41 -32.15 2.22
C GLU A 117 -10.50 -33.12 1.75
N GLU A 118 -11.31 -32.73 0.77
CA GLU A 118 -12.29 -33.62 0.15
C GLU A 118 -11.63 -34.82 -0.53
N THR A 119 -10.53 -34.58 -1.27
CA THR A 119 -9.76 -35.64 -1.92
C THR A 119 -9.24 -36.63 -0.88
N ARG A 120 -8.66 -36.13 0.22
CA ARG A 120 -8.19 -36.97 1.32
C ARG A 120 -9.32 -37.81 1.92
N ARG A 121 -10.47 -37.21 2.22
CA ARG A 121 -11.64 -37.94 2.76
C ARG A 121 -12.15 -39.00 1.80
N ILE A 122 -12.16 -38.73 0.49
CA ILE A 122 -12.57 -39.71 -0.52
C ILE A 122 -11.57 -40.87 -0.56
N SER A 123 -10.27 -40.59 -0.58
CA SER A 123 -9.22 -41.62 -0.53
C SER A 123 -9.34 -42.49 0.71
N GLU A 124 -9.47 -41.90 1.90
CA GLU A 124 -9.65 -42.64 3.16
C GLU A 124 -10.91 -43.54 3.12
N ARG A 125 -12.00 -43.08 2.48
CA ARG A 125 -13.21 -43.89 2.31
C ARG A 125 -13.01 -45.04 1.32
N ILE A 126 -12.26 -44.82 0.24
CA ILE A 126 -11.93 -45.88 -0.72
C ILE A 126 -11.09 -46.95 -0.04
N GLU A 127 -10.02 -46.57 0.65
CA GLU A 127 -9.17 -47.50 1.41
C GLU A 127 -9.98 -48.33 2.42
N ALA A 128 -10.90 -47.69 3.15
CA ALA A 128 -11.77 -48.37 4.11
C ALA A 128 -12.76 -49.37 3.47
N ILE A 129 -13.19 -49.12 2.22
CA ILE A 129 -14.06 -50.03 1.47
C ILE A 129 -13.23 -51.20 0.91
N GLU A 130 -12.07 -50.92 0.34
CA GLU A 130 -11.14 -51.94 -0.18
C GLU A 130 -10.73 -52.92 0.93
N HIS A 131 -10.46 -52.42 2.14
CA HIS A 131 -10.16 -53.26 3.31
C HIS A 131 -11.32 -54.11 3.82
N LYS A 132 -12.58 -53.77 3.49
CA LYS A 132 -13.77 -54.55 3.91
C LYS A 132 -14.25 -55.55 2.85
N GLY A 133 -13.80 -55.39 1.60
CA GLY A 133 -14.15 -56.27 0.47
C GLY A 133 -13.16 -57.43 0.25
N LEU A 134 -12.04 -57.43 0.96
CA LEU A 134 -11.07 -58.53 1.10
C LEU A 134 -11.28 -59.25 2.43
#